data_AF-A0A9D1TFB9-F1
#
_entry.id   AF-A0A9D1TFB9-F1
#
_cell.length_a   1.000
_cell.length_b   1.000
_cell.length_c   1.000
_cell.angle_alpha   90.00
_cell.angle_beta   90.00
_cell.angle_gamma   90.00
#
_symmetry.space_group_name_H-M   'P 1'
#
loop_
_entity.id
_entity.type
_entity.pdbx_description
1 polymer ?
#
loop_
_entity_poly.entity_id
_entity_poly.type
_entity_poly.pdbx_seq_one_letter_code
_entity_poly.pdbx_strand_id
1 'polypeptide(L)'
;MKREKRILKMVWEDLWVGLGLVLVLCAAQFIRSSQWNLERLRELAASSFPDSLILVSAATLTLMIYSRYSAYEPLKIFMGYTRKGVFWDMQLVKLLSALFVALISGGAMVFGRWSLTIWKDLSMVFWGFVLMMLTQGIEELLTILYLKTRKQWIVLIAIVAACAAIGGFVGYNTTALINENDFSGIQISFLFLQENPLLWLTVSAAAYCLMGYFSWKLLKNLEVRI
;
A
#
# COMPACT_ATOMS: atom_id res chain seq x y z
N MET A 1 -18.33 -4.86 19.58
CA MET A 1 -18.17 -3.85 18.49
C MET A 1 -18.78 -4.38 17.21
N LYS A 2 -19.66 -3.61 16.53
CA LYS A 2 -20.29 -3.99 15.25
C LYS A 2 -19.23 -4.25 14.16
N ARG A 3 -19.49 -5.18 13.23
CA ARG A 3 -18.56 -5.62 12.15
C ARG A 3 -17.96 -4.44 11.38
N GLU A 4 -18.79 -3.49 10.97
CA GLU A 4 -18.38 -2.27 10.24
C GLU A 4 -17.39 -1.41 11.02
N LYS A 5 -17.65 -1.16 12.31
CA LYS A 5 -16.73 -0.39 13.17
C LYS A 5 -15.36 -1.07 13.30
N ARG A 6 -15.31 -2.41 13.22
CA ARG A 6 -14.05 -3.16 13.25
C ARG A 6 -13.24 -2.97 11.97
N ILE A 7 -13.91 -3.08 10.82
CA ILE A 7 -13.30 -2.89 9.50
C ILE A 7 -12.78 -1.45 9.38
N LEU A 8 -13.59 -0.46 9.73
CA LEU A 8 -13.18 0.96 9.73
C LEU A 8 -11.99 1.23 10.65
N LYS A 9 -11.96 0.61 11.84
CA LYS A 9 -10.81 0.72 12.74
C LYS A 9 -9.53 0.16 12.13
N MET A 10 -9.61 -1.02 11.50
CA MET A 10 -8.47 -1.64 10.81
C MET A 10 -7.95 -0.77 9.65
N VAL A 11 -8.87 -0.24 8.84
CA VAL A 11 -8.53 0.68 7.74
C VAL A 11 -7.90 1.97 8.28
N TRP A 12 -8.42 2.50 9.39
CA TRP A 12 -7.86 3.69 10.03
C TRP A 12 -6.44 3.46 10.56
N GLU A 13 -6.18 2.31 11.18
CA GLU A 13 -4.84 1.91 11.63
C GLU A 13 -3.87 1.77 10.44
N ASP A 14 -4.31 1.15 9.34
CA ASP A 14 -3.52 1.01 8.12
C ASP A 14 -3.12 2.38 7.54
N LEU A 15 -4.08 3.30 7.47
CA LEU A 15 -3.86 4.66 6.97
C LEU A 15 -2.92 5.44 7.88
N TRP A 16 -3.08 5.33 9.20
CA TRP A 16 -2.24 6.04 10.17
C TRP A 16 -0.77 5.68 10.06
N VAL A 17 -0.45 4.40 9.86
CA VAL A 17 0.94 3.94 9.74
C VAL A 17 1.58 4.45 8.45
N GLY A 18 0.87 4.34 7.32
CA GLY A 18 1.35 4.85 6.04
C GLY A 18 1.52 6.38 6.03
N LEU A 19 0.49 7.11 6.47
CA LEU A 19 0.51 8.58 6.54
C LEU A 19 1.55 9.09 7.53
N GLY A 20 1.65 8.47 8.71
CA GLY A 20 2.59 8.89 9.74
C GLY A 20 4.04 8.86 9.26
N LEU A 21 4.45 7.79 8.60
CA LEU A 21 5.80 7.66 8.03
C LEU A 21 6.10 8.74 6.99
N VAL A 22 5.15 9.03 6.10
CA VAL A 22 5.33 10.04 5.05
C VAL A 22 5.34 11.45 5.63
N LEU A 23 4.45 11.73 6.60
CA LEU A 23 4.40 13.03 7.28
C LEU A 23 5.70 13.33 8.04
N VAL A 24 6.29 12.33 8.71
CA VAL A 24 7.59 12.49 9.40
C VAL A 24 8.69 12.86 8.41
N LEU A 25 8.73 12.21 7.23
CA LEU A 25 9.72 12.51 6.20
C LEU A 25 9.51 13.88 5.56
N CYS A 26 8.27 14.24 5.25
CA CYS A 26 7.93 15.58 4.76
C CYS A 26 8.27 16.67 5.79
N ALA A 27 8.02 16.42 7.09
CA ALA A 27 8.39 17.35 8.16
C ALA A 27 9.91 17.51 8.29
N ALA A 28 10.67 16.41 8.20
CA ALA A 28 12.13 16.45 8.22
C ALA A 28 12.70 17.25 7.03
N GLN A 29 12.12 17.08 5.84
CA GLN A 29 12.46 17.85 4.64
C GLN A 29 12.12 19.34 4.79
N PHE A 30 10.96 19.65 5.36
CA PHE A 30 10.53 21.03 5.57
C PHE A 30 11.44 21.78 6.55
N ILE A 31 11.77 21.17 7.70
CA ILE A 31 12.65 21.75 8.73
C ILE A 31 14.04 22.05 8.17
N ARG A 32 14.58 21.16 7.32
CA ARG A 32 15.90 21.36 6.71
C ARG A 32 15.94 22.49 5.69
N SER A 33 14.82 22.80 5.02
CA SER A 33 14.79 23.78 3.92
C SER A 33 15.13 25.23 4.34
N SER A 34 15.24 25.52 5.65
CA SER A 34 15.65 26.80 6.28
C SER A 34 14.79 28.03 5.93
N GLN A 35 13.98 27.97 4.87
CA GLN A 35 13.03 28.99 4.44
C GLN A 35 11.61 28.50 4.71
N TRP A 36 11.02 29.03 5.78
CA TRP A 36 9.66 28.71 6.23
C TRP A 36 8.64 29.47 5.37
N ASN A 37 8.47 29.07 4.12
CA ASN A 37 7.48 29.65 3.21
C ASN A 37 6.32 28.68 2.95
N LEU A 38 5.10 29.21 3.02
CA LEU A 38 3.84 28.49 2.86
C LEU A 38 3.67 27.95 1.42
N GLU A 39 4.21 28.68 0.44
CA GLU A 39 4.26 28.25 -0.97
C GLU A 39 5.17 27.04 -1.16
N ARG A 40 6.33 27.01 -0.51
CA ARG A 40 7.27 25.89 -0.57
C ARG A 40 6.72 24.64 0.12
N LEU A 41 5.97 24.81 1.20
CA LEU A 41 5.24 23.73 1.89
C LEU A 41 4.15 23.14 0.98
N ARG A 42 3.42 24.01 0.25
CA ARG A 42 2.43 23.60 -0.75
C ARG A 42 3.06 22.85 -1.92
N GLU A 43 4.21 23.30 -2.43
CA GLU A 43 4.95 22.61 -3.49
C GLU A 43 5.47 21.25 -3.05
N LEU A 44 5.97 21.12 -1.82
CA LEU A 44 6.43 19.86 -1.23
C LEU A 44 5.29 18.84 -1.11
N ALA A 45 4.13 19.32 -0.62
CA ALA A 45 2.90 18.54 -0.51
C ALA A 45 2.30 18.17 -1.88
N ALA A 46 2.54 18.98 -2.91
CA ALA A 46 2.03 18.74 -4.25
C ALA A 46 2.88 17.75 -5.06
N SER A 47 4.20 17.76 -4.86
CA SER A 47 5.16 17.09 -5.75
C SER A 47 5.70 15.77 -5.21
N SER A 48 6.00 15.69 -3.91
CA SER A 48 6.68 14.52 -3.33
C SER A 48 5.76 13.67 -2.45
N PHE A 49 4.76 14.29 -1.81
CA PHE A 49 3.86 13.61 -0.88
C PHE A 49 2.99 12.50 -1.53
N PRO A 50 2.36 12.70 -2.70
CA PRO A 50 1.49 11.68 -3.30
C PRO A 50 2.25 10.39 -3.66
N ASP A 51 3.41 10.53 -4.32
CA ASP A 51 4.24 9.43 -4.81
C ASP A 51 4.85 8.65 -3.65
N SER A 52 5.34 9.39 -2.65
CA SER A 52 5.82 8.85 -1.38
C SER A 52 4.75 8.08 -0.63
N LEU A 53 3.53 8.62 -0.59
CA LEU A 53 2.39 7.99 0.08
C LEU A 53 2.00 6.69 -0.60
N ILE A 54 1.91 6.64 -1.92
CA ILE A 54 1.60 5.41 -2.65
C ILE A 54 2.67 4.34 -2.38
N LEU A 55 3.96 4.69 -2.44
CA LEU A 55 5.04 3.73 -2.28
C LEU A 55 5.15 3.20 -0.85
N VAL A 56 5.15 4.11 0.14
CA VAL A 56 5.22 3.73 1.56
C VAL A 56 3.98 2.93 1.95
N SER A 57 2.79 3.37 1.53
CA SER A 57 1.55 2.63 1.78
C SER A 57 1.54 1.26 1.12
N ALA A 58 2.05 1.10 -0.11
CA ALA A 58 2.14 -0.22 -0.73
C ALA A 58 2.92 -1.21 0.14
N ALA A 59 4.04 -0.78 0.72
CA ALA A 59 4.86 -1.64 1.58
C ALA A 59 4.26 -1.84 2.99
N THR A 60 3.75 -0.79 3.63
CA THR A 60 3.16 -0.90 4.98
C THR A 60 1.87 -1.72 4.97
N LEU A 61 1.02 -1.55 3.96
CA LEU A 61 -0.19 -2.35 3.77
C LEU A 61 0.13 -3.83 3.54
N THR A 62 1.20 -4.12 2.80
CA THR A 62 1.70 -5.50 2.61
C THR A 62 2.07 -6.12 3.95
N LEU A 63 2.86 -5.43 4.78
CA LEU A 63 3.23 -5.92 6.12
C LEU A 63 2.03 -6.07 7.07
N MET A 64 1.02 -5.20 6.96
CA MET A 64 -0.22 -5.32 7.74
C MET A 64 -1.05 -6.55 7.35
N ILE A 65 -1.08 -6.90 6.07
CA ILE A 65 -1.74 -8.13 5.60
C ILE A 65 -1.01 -9.35 6.16
N TYR A 66 0.32 -9.37 6.06
CA TYR A 66 1.12 -10.44 6.64
C TYR A 66 0.81 -10.63 8.13
N SER A 67 0.88 -9.57 8.94
CA SER A 67 0.67 -9.66 10.39
C SER A 67 -0.74 -10.14 10.74
N ARG A 68 -1.75 -9.71 9.98
CA ARG A 68 -3.13 -10.14 10.18
C ARG A 68 -3.37 -11.59 9.78
N TYR A 69 -2.94 -11.99 8.60
CA TYR A 69 -3.12 -13.36 8.13
C TYR A 69 -2.28 -14.37 8.92
N SER A 70 -1.09 -14.01 9.39
CA SER A 70 -0.24 -14.91 10.17
C SER A 70 -0.73 -15.14 11.60
N ALA A 71 -1.22 -14.10 12.28
CA ALA A 71 -1.56 -14.18 13.70
C ALA A 71 -3.06 -14.06 13.99
N TYR A 72 -3.74 -13.05 13.44
CA TYR A 72 -5.09 -12.67 13.86
C TYR A 72 -6.19 -13.48 13.17
N GLU A 73 -6.09 -13.74 11.87
CA GLU A 73 -7.13 -14.46 11.13
C GLU A 73 -7.24 -15.95 11.52
N PRO A 74 -6.15 -16.70 11.75
CA PRO A 74 -6.23 -18.07 12.25
C PRO A 74 -6.91 -18.13 13.62
N LEU A 75 -6.62 -17.17 14.51
CA LEU A 75 -7.23 -17.06 15.83
C LEU A 75 -8.74 -16.80 15.74
N LYS A 76 -9.19 -15.91 14.84
CA LYS A 76 -10.63 -15.69 14.62
C LYS A 76 -11.34 -16.96 14.15
N ILE A 77 -10.73 -17.72 13.24
CA ILE A 77 -11.31 -18.97 12.75
C ILE A 77 -11.40 -20.00 13.89
N PHE A 78 -10.38 -20.07 14.76
CA PHE A 78 -10.41 -20.92 15.96
C PHE A 78 -11.50 -20.50 16.95
N MET A 79 -11.72 -19.19 17.13
CA MET A 79 -12.79 -18.64 17.98
C MET A 79 -14.20 -18.78 17.37
N GLY A 80 -14.37 -19.53 16.27
CA GLY A 80 -15.67 -19.86 15.70
C GLY A 80 -16.18 -18.90 14.61
N TYR A 81 -15.35 -17.95 14.13
CA TYR A 81 -15.73 -17.14 12.97
C TYR A 81 -15.69 -17.98 11.69
N THR A 82 -16.65 -17.73 10.78
CA THR A 82 -16.67 -18.44 9.50
C THR A 82 -15.50 -18.01 8.61
N ARG A 83 -14.83 -18.98 7.97
CA ARG A 83 -13.73 -18.73 7.02
C ARG A 83 -14.15 -17.77 5.90
N LYS A 84 -15.39 -17.89 5.42
CA LYS A 84 -15.97 -17.01 4.41
C LYS A 84 -16.07 -15.57 4.91
N GLY A 85 -16.58 -15.37 6.13
CA GLY A 85 -16.69 -14.03 6.73
C GLY A 85 -15.32 -13.37 6.90
N VAL A 86 -14.35 -14.12 7.45
CA VAL A 86 -12.96 -13.68 7.61
C VAL A 86 -12.33 -13.26 6.27
N PHE A 87 -12.48 -14.08 5.24
CA PHE A 87 -11.94 -13.77 3.90
C PHE A 87 -12.54 -12.48 3.33
N TRP A 88 -13.87 -12.34 3.36
CA TRP A 88 -14.54 -11.14 2.82
C TRP A 88 -14.22 -9.88 3.63
N ASP A 89 -14.10 -9.99 4.95
CA ASP A 89 -13.68 -8.87 5.79
C ASP A 89 -12.29 -8.38 5.38
N MET A 90 -11.36 -9.30 5.10
CA MET A 90 -10.01 -8.93 4.65
C MET A 90 -9.98 -8.37 3.24
N GLN A 91 -10.77 -8.90 2.30
CA GLN A 91 -10.90 -8.30 0.97
C GLN A 91 -11.43 -6.85 1.05
N LEU A 92 -12.40 -6.59 1.93
CA LEU A 92 -12.92 -5.24 2.17
C LEU A 92 -11.88 -4.31 2.79
N VAL A 93 -11.12 -4.78 3.78
CA VAL A 93 -10.05 -3.98 4.40
C VAL A 93 -8.99 -3.61 3.37
N LYS A 94 -8.51 -4.56 2.55
CA LYS A 94 -7.53 -4.28 1.48
C LYS A 94 -8.02 -3.21 0.52
N LEU A 95 -9.24 -3.40 0.01
CA LEU A 95 -9.86 -2.47 -0.94
C LEU A 95 -10.02 -1.07 -0.35
N LEU A 96 -10.57 -0.97 0.87
CA LEU A 96 -10.79 0.32 1.52
C LEU A 96 -9.48 1.01 1.86
N SER A 97 -8.50 0.30 2.43
CA SER A 97 -7.20 0.88 2.75
C SER A 97 -6.48 1.40 1.51
N ALA A 98 -6.42 0.62 0.42
CA ALA A 98 -5.83 1.06 -0.84
C ALA A 98 -6.60 2.23 -1.47
N LEU A 99 -7.93 2.20 -1.42
CA LEU A 99 -8.79 3.27 -1.95
C LEU A 99 -8.57 4.59 -1.19
N PHE A 100 -8.55 4.56 0.14
CA PHE A 100 -8.32 5.77 0.94
C PHE A 100 -6.93 6.35 0.71
N VAL A 101 -5.88 5.50 0.60
CA VAL A 101 -4.54 5.96 0.23
C VAL A 101 -4.55 6.65 -1.14
N ALA A 102 -5.20 6.06 -2.14
CA ALA A 102 -5.31 6.65 -3.47
C ALA A 102 -6.09 7.97 -3.45
N LEU A 103 -7.18 8.04 -2.69
CA LEU A 103 -7.98 9.27 -2.53
C LEU A 103 -7.19 10.39 -1.83
N ILE A 104 -6.43 10.07 -0.78
CA ILE A 104 -5.60 11.06 -0.09
C ILE A 104 -4.47 11.55 -1.01
N SER A 105 -3.84 10.63 -1.75
CA SER A 105 -2.79 10.96 -2.71
C SER A 105 -3.32 11.85 -3.85
N GLY A 106 -4.45 11.47 -4.44
CA GLY A 106 -5.11 12.28 -5.48
C GLY A 106 -5.62 13.62 -4.96
N GLY A 107 -6.16 13.66 -3.74
CA GLY A 107 -6.56 14.91 -3.08
C GLY A 107 -5.37 15.86 -2.91
N ALA A 108 -4.24 15.37 -2.41
CA ALA A 108 -3.02 16.16 -2.25
C ALA A 108 -2.53 16.75 -3.59
N MET A 109 -2.60 15.98 -4.69
CA MET A 109 -2.27 16.47 -6.03
C MET A 109 -3.19 17.61 -6.48
N VAL A 110 -4.51 17.48 -6.29
CA VAL A 110 -5.50 18.50 -6.70
C VAL A 110 -5.38 19.79 -5.89
N PHE A 111 -5.10 19.71 -4.59
CA PHE A 111 -4.85 20.89 -3.74
C PHE A 111 -3.53 21.59 -4.10
N GLY A 112 -2.53 20.81 -4.53
CA GLY A 112 -1.18 21.25 -4.81
C GLY A 112 -0.96 21.91 -6.18
N ARG A 113 -1.59 21.38 -7.25
CA ARG A 113 -1.43 21.86 -8.63
C ARG A 113 -2.76 21.84 -9.40
N TRP A 114 -3.21 23.00 -9.89
CA TRP A 114 -4.32 23.12 -10.83
C TRP A 114 -3.77 23.31 -12.26
N SER A 115 -3.48 22.21 -12.97
CA SER A 115 -2.90 22.23 -14.33
C SER A 115 -3.35 21.03 -15.17
N LEU A 116 -3.31 21.12 -16.51
CA LEU A 116 -3.55 20.00 -17.44
C LEU A 116 -2.68 18.75 -17.16
N THR A 117 -1.58 18.89 -16.42
CA THR A 117 -0.74 17.79 -15.90
C THR A 117 -1.53 16.80 -15.02
N ILE A 118 -2.67 17.22 -14.47
CA ILE A 118 -3.56 16.44 -13.61
C ILE A 118 -3.90 15.07 -14.23
N TRP A 119 -4.07 14.94 -15.55
CA TRP A 119 -4.45 13.67 -16.16
C TRP A 119 -3.35 12.60 -16.10
N LYS A 120 -2.08 12.99 -16.27
CA LYS A 120 -0.94 12.07 -16.12
C LYS A 120 -0.74 11.70 -14.65
N ASP A 121 -0.94 12.66 -13.76
CA ASP A 121 -0.78 12.48 -12.32
C ASP A 121 -1.92 11.61 -11.72
N LEU A 122 -3.16 11.76 -12.21
CA LEU A 122 -4.29 10.88 -11.84
C LEU A 122 -4.09 9.45 -12.35
N SER A 123 -3.52 9.29 -13.54
CA SER A 123 -3.15 7.97 -14.06
C SER A 123 -2.13 7.29 -13.15
N MET A 124 -1.17 8.04 -12.59
CA MET A 124 -0.24 7.51 -11.61
C MET A 124 -0.92 7.07 -10.33
N VAL A 125 -1.84 7.87 -9.76
CA VAL A 125 -2.61 7.49 -8.56
C VAL A 125 -3.42 6.22 -8.82
N PHE A 126 -4.04 6.12 -9.99
CA PHE A 126 -4.80 4.94 -10.39
C PHE A 126 -3.91 3.69 -10.51
N TRP A 127 -2.77 3.78 -11.19
CA TRP A 127 -1.85 2.65 -11.32
C TRP A 127 -1.19 2.29 -9.99
N GLY A 128 -0.93 3.27 -9.13
CA GLY A 128 -0.52 3.06 -7.75
C GLY A 128 -1.55 2.26 -6.95
N PHE A 129 -2.84 2.59 -7.09
CA PHE A 129 -3.94 1.80 -6.50
C PHE A 129 -3.96 0.36 -7.01
N VAL A 130 -3.85 0.15 -8.32
CA VAL A 130 -3.80 -1.19 -8.92
C VAL A 130 -2.60 -1.99 -8.38
N LEU A 131 -1.42 -1.36 -8.31
CA LEU A 131 -0.21 -1.98 -7.78
C LEU A 131 -0.38 -2.38 -6.32
N MET A 132 -0.93 -1.49 -5.47
CA MET A 132 -1.22 -1.80 -4.07
C MET A 132 -2.14 -3.01 -3.94
N MET A 133 -3.21 -3.07 -4.73
CA MET A 133 -4.12 -4.22 -4.71
C MET A 133 -3.41 -5.51 -5.11
N LEU A 134 -2.54 -5.47 -6.12
CA LEU A 134 -1.77 -6.64 -6.56
C LEU A 134 -0.75 -7.09 -5.50
N THR A 135 0.03 -6.18 -4.92
CA THR A 135 1.03 -6.54 -3.89
C THR A 135 0.37 -7.11 -2.64
N GLN A 136 -0.73 -6.49 -2.21
CA GLN A 136 -1.57 -6.98 -1.12
C GLN A 136 -2.17 -8.38 -1.43
N GLY A 137 -2.57 -8.63 -2.67
CA GLY A 137 -3.09 -9.93 -3.12
C GLY A 137 -2.03 -11.03 -3.15
N ILE A 138 -0.82 -10.71 -3.61
CA ILE A 138 0.33 -11.62 -3.60
C ILE A 138 0.68 -12.00 -2.15
N GLU A 139 0.76 -11.02 -1.25
CA GLU A 139 1.12 -11.26 0.15
C GLU A 139 0.10 -12.13 0.89
N GLU A 140 -1.19 -11.89 0.66
CA GLU A 140 -2.24 -12.76 1.18
C GLU A 140 -2.02 -14.21 0.71
N LEU A 141 -1.80 -14.42 -0.59
CA LEU A 141 -1.61 -15.74 -1.17
C LEU A 141 -0.37 -16.44 -0.57
N LEU A 142 0.76 -15.73 -0.48
CA LEU A 142 2.00 -16.24 0.10
C LEU A 142 1.84 -16.55 1.58
N THR A 143 1.14 -15.69 2.34
CA THR A 143 0.91 -15.93 3.78
C THR A 143 0.03 -17.14 4.02
N ILE A 144 -1.05 -17.31 3.25
CA ILE A 144 -1.90 -18.50 3.34
C ILE A 144 -1.12 -19.76 2.92
N LEU A 145 -0.29 -19.67 1.88
CA LEU A 145 0.57 -20.77 1.45
C LEU A 145 1.61 -21.14 2.53
N TYR A 146 2.17 -20.15 3.21
CA TYR A 146 3.04 -20.34 4.37
C TYR A 146 2.29 -21.06 5.50
N LEU A 147 1.09 -20.63 5.87
CA LEU A 147 0.31 -21.29 6.92
C LEU A 147 0.02 -22.76 6.59
N LYS A 148 -0.21 -23.06 5.31
CA LYS A 148 -0.45 -24.43 4.83
C LYS A 148 0.83 -25.28 4.79
N THR A 149 1.93 -24.74 4.28
CA THR A 149 3.16 -25.52 4.03
C THR A 149 4.18 -25.45 5.16
N ARG A 150 4.02 -24.49 6.09
CA ARG A 150 4.93 -24.14 7.19
C ARG A 150 6.36 -23.77 6.73
N LYS A 151 6.55 -23.47 5.44
CA LYS A 151 7.84 -23.03 4.89
C LYS A 151 7.97 -21.51 5.02
N GLN A 152 8.73 -21.05 6.01
CA GLN A 152 8.90 -19.62 6.31
C GLN A 152 9.50 -18.81 5.14
N TRP A 153 10.36 -19.43 4.33
CA TRP A 153 10.99 -18.78 3.16
C TRP A 153 10.01 -18.22 2.14
N ILE A 154 8.79 -18.78 2.04
CA ILE A 154 7.76 -18.35 1.07
C ILE A 154 7.32 -16.92 1.33
N VAL A 155 7.19 -16.54 2.60
CA VAL A 155 6.75 -15.19 3.00
C VAL A 155 7.94 -14.27 3.24
N LEU A 156 9.09 -14.83 3.62
CA LEU A 156 10.31 -14.07 3.83
C LEU A 156 10.71 -13.25 2.59
N ILE A 157 10.54 -13.80 1.38
CA ILE A 157 10.85 -13.10 0.13
C ILE A 157 10.03 -11.81 -0.01
N ALA A 158 8.74 -11.86 0.29
CA ALA A 158 7.85 -10.72 0.14
C ALA A 158 8.05 -9.67 1.25
N ILE A 159 8.32 -10.12 2.49
CA ILE A 159 8.73 -9.22 3.58
C ILE A 159 10.06 -8.53 3.25
N VAL A 160 11.06 -9.26 2.76
CA VAL A 160 12.35 -8.69 2.38
C VAL A 160 12.19 -7.69 1.25
N ALA A 161 11.35 -7.98 0.25
CA ALA A 161 11.05 -7.03 -0.83
C ALA A 161 10.35 -5.76 -0.30
N ALA A 162 9.36 -5.89 0.60
CA ALA A 162 8.69 -4.76 1.22
C ALA A 162 9.64 -3.92 2.08
N CYS A 163 10.49 -4.57 2.89
CA CYS A 163 11.51 -3.90 3.70
C CYS A 163 12.58 -3.22 2.83
N ALA A 164 13.00 -3.84 1.73
CA ALA A 164 13.93 -3.25 0.78
C ALA A 164 13.31 -2.03 0.07
N ALA A 165 12.03 -2.06 -0.26
CA ALA A 165 11.33 -0.91 -0.83
C ALA A 165 11.24 0.26 0.17
N ILE A 166 10.88 0.00 1.43
CA ILE A 166 10.86 1.03 2.49
C ILE A 166 12.27 1.55 2.75
N GLY A 167 13.25 0.67 2.91
CA GLY A 167 14.64 1.02 3.18
C GLY A 167 15.28 1.81 2.05
N GLY A 168 15.03 1.42 0.80
CA GLY A 168 15.46 2.16 -0.39
C GLY A 168 14.80 3.53 -0.49
N PHE A 169 13.51 3.63 -0.17
CA PHE A 169 12.80 4.90 -0.13
C PHE A 169 13.34 5.85 0.95
N VAL A 170 13.51 5.35 2.18
CA VAL A 170 14.09 6.13 3.28
C VAL A 170 15.53 6.54 2.94
N GLY A 171 16.34 5.61 2.42
CA GLY A 171 17.72 5.86 2.00
C GLY A 171 17.82 6.91 0.89
N TYR A 172 16.97 6.85 -0.13
CA TYR A 172 16.93 7.87 -1.17
C TYR A 172 16.61 9.25 -0.59
N ASN A 173 15.59 9.34 0.27
CA ASN A 173 15.20 10.61 0.89
C ASN A 173 16.27 11.15 1.84
N THR A 174 16.97 10.31 2.61
CA THR A 174 18.08 10.76 3.47
C THR A 174 19.29 11.21 2.67
N THR A 175 19.61 10.56 1.56
CA THR A 175 20.72 10.96 0.68
C THR A 175 20.41 12.27 -0.04
N ALA A 176 19.16 12.43 -0.51
CA ALA A 176 18.67 13.69 -1.08
C ALA A 176 18.69 14.83 -0.05
N LEU A 177 18.35 14.53 1.21
CA LEU A 177 18.54 15.48 2.31
C LEU A 177 20.01 15.87 2.43
N ILE A 178 20.94 14.91 2.54
CA ILE A 178 22.36 15.18 2.81
C ILE A 178 23.04 16.00 1.70
N ASN A 179 22.77 15.70 0.43
CA ASN A 179 23.56 16.22 -0.70
C ASN A 179 23.20 17.64 -1.18
N GLU A 180 22.30 18.37 -0.52
CA GLU A 180 21.85 19.74 -0.91
C GLU A 180 21.35 19.90 -2.36
N ASN A 181 21.23 18.80 -3.12
CA ASN A 181 20.64 18.83 -4.44
C ASN A 181 19.18 19.23 -4.33
N ASP A 182 18.77 20.21 -5.14
CA ASP A 182 17.38 20.59 -5.30
C ASP A 182 16.52 19.34 -5.49
N PHE A 183 15.49 19.26 -4.64
CA PHE A 183 14.47 18.24 -4.53
C PHE A 183 14.29 17.38 -5.80
N SER A 184 15.04 16.27 -5.89
CA SER A 184 14.76 15.24 -6.87
C SER A 184 13.62 14.38 -6.32
N GLY A 185 12.40 14.91 -6.42
CA GLY A 185 11.17 14.17 -6.06
C GLY A 185 11.20 12.77 -6.68
N ILE A 186 10.78 11.76 -5.92
CA ILE A 186 10.69 10.39 -6.42
C ILE A 186 9.56 10.35 -7.41
N GLN A 187 9.88 10.49 -8.70
CA GLN A 187 8.91 10.33 -9.78
C GLN A 187 8.76 8.86 -10.10
N ILE A 188 7.64 8.28 -9.68
CA ILE A 188 7.27 6.93 -10.10
C ILE A 188 6.58 7.06 -11.46
N SER A 189 7.31 6.78 -12.54
CA SER A 189 6.72 6.77 -13.88
C SER A 189 6.15 5.40 -14.21
N PHE A 190 4.83 5.33 -14.45
CA PHE A 190 4.16 4.13 -14.99
C PHE A 190 4.00 4.21 -16.52
N LEU A 191 4.98 4.79 -17.22
CA LEU A 191 4.93 5.04 -18.67
C LEU A 191 4.59 3.78 -19.49
N PHE A 192 5.13 2.63 -19.10
CA PHE A 192 4.85 1.34 -19.73
C PHE A 192 3.38 0.89 -19.61
N LEU A 193 2.68 1.26 -18.53
CA LEU A 193 1.26 0.94 -18.32
C LEU A 193 0.34 1.88 -19.11
N GLN A 194 0.85 3.03 -19.57
CA GLN A 194 0.09 4.01 -20.35
C GLN A 194 0.03 3.68 -21.85
N GLU A 195 0.89 2.80 -22.37
CA GLU A 195 0.88 2.43 -23.78
C GLU A 195 -0.38 1.65 -24.18
N ASN A 196 -0.84 0.73 -23.32
CA ASN A 196 -2.07 -0.05 -23.54
C ASN A 196 -2.85 -0.23 -22.22
N PRO A 197 -3.50 0.83 -21.71
CA PRO A 197 -4.04 0.84 -20.35
C PRO A 197 -5.17 -0.18 -20.14
N LEU A 198 -6.01 -0.40 -21.15
CA LEU A 198 -7.10 -1.38 -21.08
C LEU A 198 -6.57 -2.82 -20.99
N LEU A 199 -5.50 -3.15 -21.73
CA LEU A 199 -4.88 -4.47 -21.67
C LEU A 199 -4.22 -4.71 -20.32
N TRP A 200 -3.48 -3.74 -19.80
CA TRP A 200 -2.87 -3.86 -18.47
C TRP A 200 -3.89 -3.94 -17.35
N LEU A 201 -5.02 -3.23 -17.49
CA LEU A 201 -6.13 -3.30 -16.56
C LEU A 201 -6.78 -4.68 -16.56
N THR A 202 -7.05 -5.25 -17.74
CA THR A 202 -7.64 -6.60 -17.83
C THR A 202 -6.69 -7.66 -17.29
N VAL A 203 -5.40 -7.58 -17.61
CA VAL A 203 -4.37 -8.48 -17.06
C VAL A 203 -4.29 -8.36 -15.54
N SER A 204 -4.24 -7.14 -15.00
CA SER A 204 -4.17 -6.90 -13.56
C SER A 204 -5.42 -7.38 -12.83
N ALA A 205 -6.61 -7.12 -13.39
CA ALA A 205 -7.87 -7.59 -12.85
C ALA A 205 -7.94 -9.13 -12.86
N ALA A 206 -7.54 -9.76 -13.96
CA ALA A 206 -7.47 -11.22 -14.07
C ALA A 206 -6.49 -11.81 -13.05
N ALA A 207 -5.30 -11.22 -12.90
CA ALA A 207 -4.31 -11.63 -11.92
C ALA A 207 -4.84 -11.51 -10.48
N TYR A 208 -5.47 -10.38 -10.13
CA TYR A 208 -6.06 -10.18 -8.81
C TYR A 208 -7.20 -11.17 -8.53
N CYS A 209 -8.08 -11.41 -9.51
CA CYS A 209 -9.15 -12.40 -9.38
C CYS A 209 -8.61 -13.83 -9.21
N LEU A 210 -7.56 -14.21 -9.94
CA LEU A 210 -6.89 -15.50 -9.80
C LEU A 210 -6.26 -15.64 -8.41
N MET A 211 -5.55 -14.62 -7.93
CA MET A 211 -5.00 -14.60 -6.57
C MET A 211 -6.12 -14.77 -5.54
N GLY A 212 -7.21 -14.03 -5.65
CA GLY A 212 -8.38 -14.15 -4.77
C GLY A 212 -9.00 -15.55 -4.80
N TYR A 213 -9.14 -16.15 -5.98
CA TYR A 213 -9.64 -17.51 -6.14
C TYR A 213 -8.73 -18.54 -5.46
N PHE A 214 -7.41 -18.47 -5.68
CA PHE A 214 -6.45 -19.38 -5.05
C PHE A 214 -6.37 -19.17 -3.54
N SER A 215 -6.33 -17.92 -3.06
CA SER A 215 -6.35 -17.58 -1.64
C SER A 215 -7.59 -18.16 -0.95
N TRP A 216 -8.77 -18.01 -1.56
CA TRP A 216 -9.99 -18.61 -1.03
C TRP A 216 -9.93 -20.13 -0.99
N LYS A 217 -9.49 -20.76 -2.09
CA LYS A 217 -9.37 -22.23 -2.20
C LYS A 217 -8.41 -22.79 -1.15
N LEU A 218 -7.29 -22.12 -0.92
CA LEU A 218 -6.30 -22.51 0.08
C LEU A 218 -6.83 -22.29 1.51
N LEU A 219 -7.44 -21.14 1.78
CA LEU A 219 -8.02 -20.83 3.10
C LEU A 219 -9.15 -21.81 3.47
N LYS A 220 -10.00 -22.19 2.51
CA LYS A 220 -11.07 -23.18 2.72
C LYS A 220 -10.51 -24.52 3.19
N ASN A 221 -9.34 -24.91 2.71
CA ASN A 221 -8.69 -26.18 3.00
C ASN A 221 -7.61 -26.06 4.09
N LEU A 222 -7.51 -24.92 4.76
CA LEU A 222 -6.51 -24.70 5.80
C LEU A 222 -6.90 -25.50 7.05
N GLU A 223 -5.98 -26.34 7.51
CA GLU A 223 -6.07 -26.93 8.84
C GLU A 223 -5.61 -25.90 9.86
N VAL A 224 -6.55 -25.33 10.60
CA VAL A 224 -6.24 -24.39 11.68
C VAL A 224 -5.77 -25.22 12.88
N ARG A 225 -4.45 -25.41 12.98
CA ARG A 225 -3.80 -25.93 14.18
C ARG A 225 -3.00 -24.77 14.78
N ILE A 226 -3.48 -24.28 15.93
CA ILE A 226 -2.79 -23.28 16.77
C ILE A 226 -1.84 -24.04 17.69
#